data_AF-A0A662P6V2-F1
#
_entry.id   AF-A0A662P6V2-F1
#
_cell.length_a   1.000
_cell.length_b   1.000
_cell.length_c   1.000
_cell.angle_alpha   90.00
_cell.angle_beta   90.00
_cell.angle_gamma   90.00
#
_symmetry.space_group_name_H-M   'P 1'
#
loop_
_entity.id
_entity.type
_entity.pdbx_description
1 polymer ?
#
loop_
_entity_poly.entity_id
_entity_poly.type
_entity_poly.pdbx_seq_one_letter_code
_entity_poly.pdbx_strand_id
1 'polypeptide(L)'
;ADSLTEVLKEKERLRSEVRALRRECEEKDKRIRELEREVERSMRRIAELEEKLAKREGRIEELREEVNAKKYRTSFGNLTLEEIKQIYEEKKDKLTTNPLNWLSAVLFDNPIAIQEVATALGLQDSSSPSSSAAAPAPARETKDAAVRRRRLMEEMDFKRLAEEWNCSEEEARRMVAEKLGLPSSSSSSSEEASSSELIKRVRSIIEGY
;
A
#
# COMPACT_ATOMS: atom_id res chain seq x y z
N ALA A 1 49.78 23.49 -54.44
CA ALA A 1 50.17 23.44 -53.02
C ALA A 1 48.94 23.38 -52.12
N ASP A 2 47.89 24.16 -52.42
CA ASP A 2 46.71 24.31 -51.57
C ASP A 2 45.92 23.02 -51.32
N SER A 3 45.73 22.17 -52.35
CA SER A 3 45.02 20.87 -52.21
C SER A 3 45.70 19.91 -51.21
N LEU A 4 47.04 19.89 -51.14
CA LEU A 4 47.75 19.04 -50.17
C LEU A 4 47.54 19.55 -48.73
N THR A 5 47.52 20.87 -48.54
CA THR A 5 47.34 21.47 -47.21
C THR A 5 45.92 21.29 -46.68
N GLU A 6 44.92 21.28 -47.56
CA GLU A 6 43.53 21.00 -47.21
C GLU A 6 43.34 19.54 -46.78
N VAL A 7 43.90 18.59 -47.53
CA VAL A 7 43.90 17.16 -47.17
C VAL A 7 44.58 16.89 -45.83
N LEU A 8 45.67 17.61 -45.51
CA LEU A 8 46.33 17.48 -44.21
C LEU A 8 45.46 17.99 -43.06
N LYS A 9 44.78 19.12 -43.23
CA LYS A 9 43.83 19.66 -42.23
C LYS A 9 42.66 18.70 -42.01
N GLU A 10 42.11 18.15 -43.08
CA GLU A 10 41.02 17.18 -42.98
C GLU A 10 41.47 15.89 -42.27
N LYS A 11 42.66 15.37 -42.59
CA LYS A 11 43.26 14.23 -41.90
C LYS A 11 43.44 14.48 -40.39
N GLU A 12 43.87 15.67 -40.00
CA GLU A 12 44.02 16.04 -38.58
C GLU A 12 42.67 16.19 -37.86
N ARG A 13 41.66 16.74 -38.55
CA ARG A 13 40.28 16.80 -38.06
C ARG A 13 39.72 15.40 -37.82
N LEU A 14 39.80 14.52 -38.82
CA LEU A 14 39.34 13.13 -38.72
C LEU A 14 40.08 12.37 -37.61
N ARG A 15 41.40 12.57 -37.47
CA ARG A 15 42.16 11.97 -36.35
C ARG A 15 41.69 12.44 -34.99
N SER A 16 41.28 13.70 -34.87
CA SER A 16 40.77 14.24 -33.62
C SER A 16 39.37 13.73 -33.31
N GLU A 17 38.52 13.61 -34.33
CA GLU A 17 37.19 13.01 -34.23
C GLU A 17 37.26 11.53 -33.85
N VAL A 18 38.13 10.74 -34.48
CA VAL A 18 38.36 9.33 -34.09
C VAL A 18 38.82 9.21 -32.64
N ARG A 19 39.66 10.13 -32.15
CA ARG A 19 40.06 10.14 -30.74
C ARG A 19 38.91 10.52 -29.81
N ALA A 20 38.04 11.44 -30.21
CA ALA A 20 36.86 11.80 -29.44
C ALA A 20 35.87 10.63 -29.33
N LEU A 21 35.54 10.00 -30.47
CA LEU A 21 34.65 8.84 -30.52
C LEU A 21 35.18 7.67 -29.69
N ARG A 22 36.49 7.41 -29.70
CA ARG A 22 37.09 6.37 -28.83
C ARG A 22 36.87 6.65 -27.35
N ARG A 23 37.05 7.89 -26.90
CA ARG A 23 36.78 8.25 -25.50
C ARG A 23 35.31 8.09 -25.15
N GLU A 24 34.42 8.50 -26.04
CA GLU A 24 32.97 8.32 -25.84
C GLU A 24 32.59 6.84 -25.76
N CYS A 25 33.17 5.98 -26.59
CA CYS A 25 33.00 4.53 -26.48
C CYS A 25 33.50 4.01 -25.13
N GLU A 26 34.69 4.42 -24.67
CA GLU A 26 35.22 4.00 -23.36
C GLU A 26 34.34 4.44 -22.18
N GLU A 27 33.74 5.63 -22.27
CA GLU A 27 32.78 6.14 -21.28
C GLU A 27 31.47 5.35 -21.29
N LYS A 28 30.93 5.07 -22.48
CA LYS A 28 29.74 4.22 -22.64
C LYS A 28 30.00 2.81 -22.12
N ASP A 29 31.17 2.23 -22.38
CA ASP A 29 31.56 0.91 -21.85
C ASP A 29 31.67 0.90 -20.33
N LYS A 30 32.15 2.01 -19.72
CA LYS A 30 32.13 2.16 -18.25
C LYS A 30 30.70 2.20 -17.75
N ARG A 31 29.81 2.96 -18.40
CA ARG A 31 28.42 3.08 -18.01
C ARG A 31 27.66 1.76 -18.14
N ILE A 32 27.91 1.00 -19.21
CA ILE A 32 27.34 -0.34 -19.41
C ILE A 32 27.75 -1.25 -18.24
N ARG A 33 29.05 -1.29 -17.91
CA ARG A 33 29.56 -2.10 -16.79
C ARG A 33 29.00 -1.70 -15.42
N GLU A 34 28.63 -0.44 -15.22
CA GLU A 34 27.94 0.00 -13.99
C GLU A 34 26.50 -0.50 -13.94
N LEU A 35 25.78 -0.34 -15.05
CA LEU A 35 24.39 -0.78 -15.18
C LEU A 35 24.28 -2.30 -15.04
N GLU A 36 25.18 -3.06 -15.65
CA GLU A 36 25.24 -4.53 -15.50
C GLU A 36 25.40 -4.94 -14.03
N ARG A 37 26.28 -4.26 -13.29
CA ARG A 37 26.43 -4.51 -11.84
C ARG A 37 25.18 -4.16 -11.04
N GLU A 38 24.48 -3.08 -11.41
CA GLU A 38 23.24 -2.70 -10.74
C GLU A 38 22.13 -3.71 -11.02
N VAL A 39 22.03 -4.19 -12.26
CA VAL A 39 21.13 -5.28 -12.64
C VAL A 39 21.44 -6.52 -11.80
N GLU A 40 22.70 -6.94 -11.68
CA GLU A 40 23.07 -8.08 -10.81
C GLU A 40 22.68 -7.87 -9.34
N ARG A 41 22.89 -6.67 -8.77
CA ARG A 41 22.47 -6.37 -7.40
C ARG A 41 20.97 -6.48 -7.23
N SER A 42 20.21 -5.93 -8.19
CA SER A 42 18.75 -5.99 -8.18
C SER A 42 18.25 -7.43 -8.29
N MET A 43 18.84 -8.26 -9.16
CA MET A 43 18.51 -9.69 -9.27
C MET A 43 18.77 -10.45 -7.99
N ARG A 44 19.91 -10.22 -7.30
CA ARG A 44 20.17 -10.82 -5.99
C ARG A 44 19.12 -10.42 -4.96
N ARG A 45 18.70 -9.16 -4.96
CA ARG A 45 17.68 -8.67 -4.03
C ARG A 45 16.30 -9.28 -4.30
N ILE A 46 15.94 -9.44 -5.58
CA ILE A 46 14.71 -10.11 -5.98
C ILE A 46 14.72 -11.56 -5.48
N ALA A 47 15.81 -12.30 -5.72
CA ALA A 47 15.93 -13.69 -5.25
C ALA A 47 15.80 -13.81 -3.71
N GLU A 48 16.39 -12.90 -2.94
CA GLU A 48 16.22 -12.88 -1.47
C GLU A 48 14.76 -12.63 -1.05
N LEU A 49 14.04 -11.77 -1.78
CA LEU A 49 12.65 -11.46 -1.47
C LEU A 49 11.73 -12.63 -1.83
N GLU A 50 11.97 -13.28 -2.97
CA GLU A 50 11.28 -14.49 -3.39
C GLU A 50 11.48 -15.63 -2.37
N GLU A 51 12.70 -15.82 -1.86
CA GLU A 51 12.96 -16.82 -0.81
C GLU A 51 12.19 -16.51 0.49
N LYS A 52 12.16 -15.24 0.90
CA LYS A 52 11.39 -14.81 2.09
C LYS A 52 9.90 -14.98 1.90
N LEU A 53 9.40 -14.74 0.69
CA LEU A 53 8.00 -14.92 0.33
C LEU A 53 7.63 -16.40 0.39
N ALA A 54 8.42 -17.28 -0.24
CA ALA A 54 8.21 -18.73 -0.18
C ALA A 54 8.21 -19.28 1.26
N LYS A 55 9.11 -18.80 2.13
CA LYS A 55 9.12 -19.17 3.56
C LYS A 55 7.86 -18.72 4.30
N ARG A 56 7.35 -17.53 3.98
CA ARG A 56 6.11 -17.02 4.58
C ARG A 56 4.88 -17.79 4.08
N GLU A 57 4.85 -18.12 2.80
CA GLU A 57 3.79 -18.96 2.21
C GLU A 57 3.75 -20.35 2.87
N GLY A 58 4.91 -21.00 3.03
CA GLY A 58 4.98 -22.28 3.74
C GLY A 58 4.48 -22.19 5.19
N ARG A 59 4.83 -21.11 5.91
CA ARG A 59 4.33 -20.89 7.28
C ARG A 59 2.83 -20.61 7.32
N ILE A 60 2.28 -19.93 6.31
CA ILE A 60 0.84 -19.71 6.19
C ILE A 60 0.13 -21.04 5.97
N GLU A 61 0.68 -21.91 5.12
CA GLU A 61 0.09 -23.23 4.86
C GLU A 61 0.11 -24.11 6.12
N GLU A 62 1.22 -24.16 6.84
CA GLU A 62 1.34 -24.87 8.13
C GLU A 62 0.30 -24.36 9.15
N LEU A 63 0.13 -23.04 9.27
CA LEU A 63 -0.89 -22.45 10.15
C LEU A 63 -2.32 -22.77 9.68
N ARG A 64 -2.56 -22.85 8.37
CA ARG A 64 -3.87 -23.24 7.82
C ARG A 64 -4.18 -24.69 8.16
N GLU A 65 -3.22 -25.58 8.02
CA GLU A 65 -3.34 -26.98 8.44
C GLU A 65 -3.61 -27.10 9.94
N GLU A 66 -2.91 -26.33 10.78
CA GLU A 66 -3.12 -26.31 12.24
C GLU A 66 -4.54 -25.83 12.60
N VAL A 67 -5.01 -24.77 11.95
CA VAL A 67 -6.39 -24.26 12.13
C VAL A 67 -7.43 -25.28 11.69
N ASN A 68 -7.23 -25.96 10.56
CA ASN A 68 -8.16 -26.99 10.05
C ASN A 68 -8.12 -28.27 10.93
N ALA A 69 -6.95 -28.63 11.46
CA ALA A 69 -6.79 -29.75 12.38
C ALA A 69 -7.47 -29.51 13.74
N LYS A 70 -7.79 -28.25 14.08
CA LYS A 70 -8.48 -27.90 15.31
C LYS A 70 -9.87 -28.53 15.34
N LYS A 71 -10.10 -29.36 16.35
CA LYS A 71 -11.39 -30.01 16.60
C LYS A 71 -12.15 -29.30 17.70
N TYR A 72 -13.43 -29.12 17.48
CA TYR A 72 -14.38 -28.57 18.43
C TYR A 72 -15.24 -29.69 19.00
N ARG A 73 -15.49 -29.63 20.30
CA ARG A 73 -16.48 -30.49 20.93
C ARG A 73 -17.87 -30.00 20.57
N THR A 74 -18.62 -30.81 19.85
CA THR A 74 -19.96 -30.48 19.36
C THR A 74 -21.01 -31.50 19.81
N SER A 75 -22.29 -31.17 19.62
CA SER A 75 -23.41 -32.10 19.78
C SER A 75 -23.33 -33.34 18.87
N PHE A 76 -22.51 -33.30 17.82
CA PHE A 76 -22.27 -34.39 16.88
C PHE A 76 -20.95 -35.15 17.15
N GLY A 77 -20.24 -34.84 18.24
CA GLY A 77 -18.92 -35.36 18.54
C GLY A 77 -17.82 -34.33 18.31
N ASN A 78 -16.58 -34.78 18.09
CA ASN A 78 -15.44 -33.90 17.82
C ASN A 78 -15.33 -33.63 16.32
N LEU A 79 -15.67 -32.41 15.89
CA LEU A 79 -15.70 -32.02 14.47
C LEU A 79 -14.67 -30.93 14.17
N THR A 80 -14.16 -30.88 12.95
CA THR A 80 -13.33 -29.76 12.46
C THR A 80 -14.20 -28.57 12.06
N LEU A 81 -13.56 -27.42 11.82
CA LEU A 81 -14.26 -26.22 11.36
C LEU A 81 -15.01 -26.44 10.04
N GLU A 82 -14.39 -27.16 9.12
CA GLU A 82 -14.89 -27.49 7.79
C GLU A 82 -16.12 -28.40 7.86
N GLU A 83 -16.09 -29.40 8.74
CA GLU A 83 -17.22 -30.30 8.98
C GLU A 83 -18.40 -29.52 9.58
N ILE A 84 -18.15 -28.64 10.55
CA ILE A 84 -19.20 -27.78 11.13
C ILE A 84 -19.76 -26.83 10.07
N LYS A 85 -18.91 -26.26 9.22
CA LYS A 85 -19.32 -25.41 8.10
C LYS A 85 -20.17 -26.18 7.09
N GLN A 86 -19.83 -27.41 6.77
CA GLN A 86 -20.62 -28.25 5.88
C GLN A 86 -22.01 -28.55 6.47
N ILE A 87 -22.09 -28.88 7.77
CA ILE A 87 -23.36 -29.08 8.46
C ILE A 87 -24.19 -27.79 8.47
N TYR A 88 -23.54 -26.64 8.67
CA TYR A 88 -24.20 -25.35 8.62
C TYR A 88 -24.77 -25.08 7.22
N GLU A 89 -24.00 -25.24 6.16
CA GLU A 89 -24.46 -25.02 4.77
C GLU A 89 -25.62 -25.95 4.37
N GLU A 90 -25.62 -27.20 4.84
CA GLU A 90 -26.72 -28.14 4.60
C GLU A 90 -28.00 -27.77 5.36
N LYS A 91 -27.85 -27.14 6.53
CA LYS A 91 -28.97 -26.84 7.44
C LYS A 91 -29.41 -25.39 7.44
N LYS A 92 -28.64 -24.45 6.88
CA LYS A 92 -28.94 -23.01 6.94
C LYS A 92 -30.30 -22.67 6.35
N ASP A 93 -30.70 -23.34 5.27
CA ASP A 93 -31.98 -23.11 4.60
C ASP A 93 -33.16 -23.70 5.39
N LYS A 94 -32.89 -24.63 6.32
CA LYS A 94 -33.87 -25.30 7.19
C LYS A 94 -33.89 -24.68 8.59
N LEU A 95 -33.00 -23.73 8.87
CA LEU A 95 -32.81 -23.17 10.19
C LEU A 95 -33.89 -22.13 10.47
N THR A 96 -34.84 -22.46 11.35
CA THR A 96 -35.89 -21.53 11.78
C THR A 96 -35.40 -20.56 12.87
N THR A 97 -34.26 -20.85 13.49
CA THR A 97 -33.66 -20.08 14.59
C THR A 97 -32.45 -19.29 14.07
N ASN A 98 -32.12 -18.18 14.74
CA ASN A 98 -30.91 -17.41 14.46
C ASN A 98 -29.66 -18.34 14.40
N PRO A 99 -28.81 -18.23 13.36
CA PRO A 99 -27.64 -19.09 13.19
C PRO A 99 -26.66 -19.08 14.38
N LEU A 100 -26.56 -17.98 15.12
CA LEU A 100 -25.77 -17.90 16.36
C LEU A 100 -26.34 -18.79 17.48
N ASN A 101 -27.68 -18.84 17.63
CA ASN A 101 -28.32 -19.69 18.64
C ASN A 101 -28.15 -21.17 18.31
N TRP A 102 -28.22 -21.53 17.02
CA TRP A 102 -27.92 -22.89 16.59
C TRP A 102 -26.47 -23.25 16.90
N LEU A 103 -25.52 -22.34 16.60
CA LEU A 103 -24.11 -22.57 16.86
C LEU A 103 -23.83 -22.70 18.37
N SER A 104 -24.51 -21.90 19.20
CA SER A 104 -24.46 -22.00 20.66
C SER A 104 -24.92 -23.37 21.15
N ALA A 105 -26.05 -23.86 20.63
CA ALA A 105 -26.55 -25.19 20.96
C ALA A 105 -25.61 -26.32 20.50
N VAL A 106 -25.01 -26.20 19.31
CA VAL A 106 -24.09 -27.20 18.76
C VAL A 106 -22.77 -27.22 19.52
N LEU A 107 -22.27 -26.08 19.97
CA LEU A 107 -21.00 -25.93 20.67
C LEU A 107 -21.14 -25.86 22.20
N PHE A 108 -22.30 -26.25 22.74
CA PHE A 108 -22.59 -26.28 24.18
C PHE A 108 -22.29 -24.96 24.89
N ASP A 109 -22.67 -23.83 24.30
CA ASP A 109 -22.45 -22.49 24.83
C ASP A 109 -20.97 -22.16 25.11
N ASN A 110 -20.03 -22.85 24.46
CA ASN A 110 -18.60 -22.56 24.59
C ASN A 110 -18.26 -21.23 23.88
N PRO A 111 -17.96 -20.15 24.61
CA PRO A 111 -17.85 -18.81 24.03
C PRO A 111 -16.67 -18.69 23.06
N ILE A 112 -15.58 -19.43 23.32
CA ILE A 112 -14.37 -19.39 22.47
C ILE A 112 -14.65 -20.10 21.15
N ALA A 113 -15.21 -21.32 21.22
CA ALA A 113 -15.54 -22.09 20.03
C ALA A 113 -16.60 -21.40 19.17
N ILE A 114 -17.64 -20.82 19.81
CA ILE A 114 -18.69 -20.08 19.12
C ILE A 114 -18.11 -18.87 18.40
N GLN A 115 -17.26 -18.08 19.06
CA GLN A 115 -16.65 -16.92 18.41
C GLN A 115 -15.80 -17.32 17.21
N GLU A 116 -14.94 -18.34 17.34
CA GLU A 116 -14.06 -18.79 16.25
C GLU A 116 -14.85 -19.32 15.05
N VAL A 117 -15.83 -20.20 15.30
CA VAL A 117 -16.65 -20.78 14.24
C VAL A 117 -17.60 -19.74 13.64
N ALA A 118 -18.20 -18.86 14.44
CA ALA A 118 -19.04 -17.76 13.95
C ALA A 118 -18.22 -16.80 13.06
N THR A 119 -16.97 -16.50 13.44
CA THR A 119 -16.06 -15.69 12.62
C THR A 119 -15.81 -16.35 11.26
N ALA A 120 -15.52 -17.65 11.25
CA ALA A 120 -15.26 -18.41 10.04
C ALA A 120 -16.49 -18.57 9.12
N LEU A 121 -17.69 -18.60 9.71
CA LEU A 121 -18.97 -18.63 8.99
C LEU A 121 -19.49 -17.23 8.60
N GLY A 122 -18.82 -16.15 9.01
CA GLY A 122 -19.25 -14.79 8.74
C GLY A 122 -20.47 -14.33 9.55
N LEU A 123 -20.75 -14.97 10.69
CA LEU A 123 -21.94 -14.77 11.54
C LEU A 123 -21.71 -13.74 12.66
N GLN A 124 -20.80 -12.79 12.49
CA GLN A 124 -20.44 -11.81 13.53
C GLN A 124 -21.62 -10.88 13.88
N ASP A 125 -21.90 -10.73 15.17
CA ASP A 125 -22.76 -9.66 15.66
C ASP A 125 -22.12 -8.32 15.31
N SER A 126 -22.89 -7.42 14.71
CA SER A 126 -22.46 -6.09 14.30
C SER A 126 -22.14 -5.15 15.49
N SER A 127 -22.02 -5.69 16.70
CA SER A 127 -21.92 -4.97 17.96
C SER A 127 -20.59 -5.23 18.69
N SER A 128 -19.48 -5.25 17.95
CA SER A 128 -18.18 -4.71 18.38
C SER A 128 -17.22 -4.74 17.20
N PRO A 129 -16.37 -3.70 17.03
CA PRO A 129 -15.78 -3.37 15.75
C PRO A 129 -14.63 -4.33 15.43
N SER A 130 -14.97 -5.49 14.87
CA SER A 130 -14.06 -6.16 13.96
C SER A 130 -13.92 -5.25 12.75
N SER A 131 -12.67 -4.89 12.47
CA SER A 131 -12.16 -4.19 11.31
C SER A 131 -12.88 -4.63 10.04
N SER A 132 -13.98 -3.94 9.73
CA SER A 132 -14.59 -3.96 8.43
C SER A 132 -13.54 -3.48 7.45
N ALA A 133 -13.35 -4.27 6.38
CA ALA A 133 -12.89 -3.76 5.10
C ALA A 133 -13.82 -2.61 4.70
N ALA A 134 -13.50 -1.42 5.19
CA ALA A 134 -14.08 -0.17 4.75
C ALA A 134 -13.36 0.20 3.46
N ALA A 135 -14.13 0.51 2.43
CA ALA A 135 -13.70 1.47 1.42
C ALA A 135 -12.95 2.63 2.12
N PRO A 136 -11.89 3.20 1.52
CA PRO A 136 -11.06 4.18 2.20
C PRO A 136 -11.85 5.47 2.45
N ALA A 137 -12.62 5.50 3.55
CA ALA A 137 -13.04 6.70 4.23
C ALA A 137 -11.78 7.34 4.82
N PRO A 138 -11.67 8.68 4.82
CA PRO A 138 -10.41 9.39 5.00
C PRO A 138 -9.77 8.96 6.31
N ALA A 139 -8.62 8.30 6.19
CA ALA A 139 -7.84 7.84 7.32
C ALA A 139 -7.65 9.03 8.26
N ARG A 140 -8.10 8.88 9.53
CA ARG A 140 -7.71 9.80 10.60
C ARG A 140 -6.20 9.90 10.58
N GLU A 141 -5.73 11.03 10.06
CA GLU A 141 -4.33 11.26 9.75
C GLU A 141 -3.56 11.24 11.06
N THR A 142 -2.76 10.21 11.31
CA THR A 142 -1.78 10.31 12.39
C THR A 142 -0.82 11.42 12.00
N LYS A 143 -0.50 12.31 12.95
CA LYS A 143 0.38 13.48 12.69
C LYS A 143 1.67 13.06 11.98
N ASP A 144 2.18 11.88 12.31
CA ASP A 144 3.38 11.31 11.69
C ASP A 144 3.20 10.93 10.20
N ALA A 145 2.02 10.48 9.79
CA ALA A 145 1.74 10.15 8.39
C ALA A 145 1.61 11.41 7.53
N ALA A 146 1.02 12.48 8.07
CA ALA A 146 0.92 13.78 7.41
C ALA A 146 2.32 14.41 7.21
N VAL A 147 3.19 14.32 8.23
CA VAL A 147 4.58 14.82 8.16
C VAL A 147 5.38 14.05 7.11
N ARG A 148 5.23 12.72 7.03
CA ARG A 148 5.90 11.91 5.99
C ARG A 148 5.45 12.29 4.57
N ARG A 149 4.15 12.49 4.35
CA ARG A 149 3.62 12.93 3.05
C ARG A 149 4.10 14.33 2.67
N ARG A 150 4.18 15.25 3.64
CA ARG A 150 4.71 16.60 3.40
C ARG A 150 6.17 16.58 2.97
N ARG A 151 7.02 15.79 3.65
CA ARG A 151 8.43 15.64 3.28
C ARG A 151 8.61 15.07 1.87
N LEU A 152 7.81 14.07 1.51
CA LEU A 152 7.83 13.52 0.15
C LEU A 152 7.48 14.58 -0.89
N MET A 153 6.50 15.46 -0.63
CA MET A 153 6.19 16.57 -1.54
C MET A 153 7.33 17.59 -1.64
N GLU A 154 8.03 17.89 -0.55
CA GLU A 154 9.16 18.84 -0.55
C GLU A 154 10.41 18.28 -1.27
N GLU A 155 10.60 16.97 -1.27
CA GLU A 155 11.72 16.30 -1.94
C GLU A 155 11.48 16.04 -3.44
N MET A 156 10.25 16.21 -3.94
CA MET A 156 9.91 15.97 -5.35
C MET A 156 10.24 17.15 -6.27
N ASP A 157 10.92 16.85 -7.38
CA ASP A 157 11.13 17.81 -8.47
C ASP A 157 9.94 17.82 -9.43
N PHE A 158 8.95 18.66 -9.10
CA PHE A 158 7.73 18.79 -9.89
C PHE A 158 7.96 19.34 -11.29
N LYS A 159 9.09 20.02 -11.54
CA LYS A 159 9.41 20.56 -12.86
C LYS A 159 9.78 19.44 -13.83
N ARG A 160 10.60 18.50 -13.36
CA ARG A 160 10.93 17.28 -14.11
C ARG A 160 9.71 16.37 -14.32
N LEU A 161 8.85 16.23 -13.31
CA LEU A 161 7.60 15.46 -13.42
C LEU A 161 6.61 16.07 -14.42
N ALA A 162 6.52 17.40 -14.46
CA ALA A 162 5.67 18.13 -15.41
C ALA A 162 6.14 17.94 -16.86
N GLU A 163 7.46 17.95 -17.08
CA GLU A 163 8.06 17.65 -18.39
C GLU A 163 7.78 16.19 -18.81
N GLU A 164 7.87 15.24 -17.89
CA GLU A 164 7.63 13.81 -18.15
C GLU A 164 6.15 13.50 -18.45
N TRP A 165 5.23 14.20 -17.78
CA TRP A 165 3.78 14.03 -17.97
C TRP A 165 3.16 15.01 -18.98
N ASN A 166 3.99 15.86 -19.59
CA ASN A 166 3.58 16.89 -20.55
C ASN A 166 2.40 17.74 -20.02
N CYS A 167 2.47 18.10 -18.74
CA CYS A 167 1.48 18.90 -18.03
C CYS A 167 2.14 20.08 -17.32
N SER A 168 1.34 20.95 -16.69
CA SER A 168 1.89 22.06 -15.89
C SER A 168 2.43 21.55 -14.54
N GLU A 169 3.39 22.27 -13.95
CA GLU A 169 3.95 21.94 -12.62
C GLU A 169 2.86 21.88 -11.54
N GLU A 170 1.84 22.73 -11.64
CA GLU A 170 0.69 22.77 -10.74
C GLU A 170 -0.24 21.55 -10.89
N GLU A 171 -0.36 21.00 -12.10
CA GLU A 171 -1.09 19.76 -12.36
C GLU A 171 -0.32 18.54 -11.86
N ALA A 172 1.00 18.49 -12.07
CA ALA A 172 1.86 17.45 -11.53
C ALA A 172 1.77 17.42 -9.98
N ARG A 173 1.82 18.59 -9.33
CA ARG A 173 1.63 18.73 -7.88
C ARG A 173 0.26 18.23 -7.43
N ARG A 174 -0.82 18.55 -8.17
CA ARG A 174 -2.18 18.10 -7.86
C ARG A 174 -2.34 16.59 -7.98
N MET A 175 -1.81 15.98 -9.05
CA MET A 175 -1.90 14.53 -9.25
C MET A 175 -1.11 13.75 -8.18
N VAL A 176 0.06 14.26 -7.77
CA VAL A 176 0.82 13.62 -6.68
C VAL A 176 0.13 13.81 -5.34
N ALA A 177 -0.42 15.00 -5.06
CA ALA A 177 -1.20 15.25 -3.84
C ALA A 177 -2.42 14.32 -3.75
N GLU A 178 -3.17 14.16 -4.85
CA GLU A 178 -4.29 13.23 -4.95
C GLU A 178 -3.85 11.78 -4.71
N LYS A 179 -2.75 11.35 -5.33
CA LYS A 179 -2.19 10.00 -5.16
C LYS A 179 -1.70 9.72 -3.73
N LEU A 180 -1.26 10.76 -3.02
CA LEU A 180 -0.89 10.70 -1.61
C LEU A 180 -2.08 10.84 -0.66
N GLY A 181 -3.30 11.05 -1.18
CA GLY A 181 -4.49 11.30 -0.39
C GLY A 181 -4.44 12.61 0.40
N LEU A 182 -3.65 13.58 -0.06
CA LEU A 182 -3.63 14.93 0.51
C LEU A 182 -4.87 15.70 0.03
N PRO A 183 -5.54 16.44 0.92
CA PRO A 183 -6.67 17.27 0.51
C PRO A 183 -6.20 18.27 -0.54
N SER A 184 -6.85 18.25 -1.70
CA SER A 184 -6.60 19.21 -2.78
C SER A 184 -6.81 20.61 -2.23
N SER A 185 -5.85 21.51 -2.41
CA SER A 185 -5.88 22.90 -1.95
C SER A 185 -6.95 23.78 -2.65
N SER A 186 -7.98 23.17 -3.23
CA SER A 186 -9.19 23.83 -3.74
C SER A 186 -10.33 23.92 -2.72
N SER A 187 -10.24 23.31 -1.53
CA SER A 187 -11.17 23.62 -0.42
C SER A 187 -10.65 24.75 0.46
N SER A 188 -10.65 25.97 -0.09
CA SER A 188 -10.87 27.16 0.72
C SER A 188 -12.30 27.09 1.29
N SER A 189 -12.48 26.35 2.38
CA SER A 189 -13.74 26.30 3.13
C SER A 189 -13.46 26.52 4.62
N SER A 190 -13.16 27.79 4.94
CA SER A 190 -13.83 28.60 5.97
C SER A 190 -14.28 28.01 7.33
N GLU A 191 -13.75 26.89 7.83
CA GLU A 191 -14.20 26.35 9.13
C GLU A 191 -13.37 26.85 10.34
N GLU A 192 -12.12 27.27 10.14
CA GLU A 192 -11.28 27.81 11.23
C GLU A 192 -11.72 29.22 11.68
N ALA A 193 -12.46 29.96 10.84
CA ALA A 193 -13.03 31.25 11.22
C ALA A 193 -14.21 31.09 12.18
N SER A 194 -15.03 30.05 12.00
CA SER A 194 -16.26 29.83 12.79
C SER A 194 -15.94 29.42 14.23
N SER A 195 -14.99 28.51 14.44
CA SER A 195 -14.53 28.10 15.79
C SER A 195 -13.89 29.26 16.55
N SER A 196 -13.13 30.10 15.84
CA SER A 196 -12.45 31.27 16.43
C SER A 196 -13.43 32.37 16.86
N GLU A 197 -14.49 32.62 16.08
CA GLU A 197 -15.54 33.57 16.45
C GLU A 197 -16.44 33.03 17.58
N LEU A 198 -16.74 31.74 17.60
CA LEU A 198 -17.51 31.11 18.67
C LEU A 198 -16.76 31.23 20.01
N ILE A 199 -15.45 30.97 20.02
CA ILE A 199 -14.60 31.10 21.21
C ILE A 199 -14.53 32.56 21.68
N LYS A 200 -14.40 33.52 20.76
CA LYS A 200 -14.42 34.96 21.10
C LYS A 200 -15.78 35.39 21.67
N ARG A 201 -16.88 34.87 21.13
CA ARG A 201 -18.24 35.17 21.60
C ARG A 201 -18.49 34.59 22.99
N VAL A 202 -18.07 33.36 23.25
CA VAL A 202 -18.17 32.72 24.58
C VAL A 202 -17.30 33.45 25.60
N ARG A 203 -16.09 33.89 25.22
CA ARG A 203 -15.20 34.64 26.14
C ARG A 203 -15.77 36.02 26.49
N SER A 204 -16.37 36.72 25.52
CA SER A 204 -17.07 37.99 25.73
C SER A 204 -18.28 37.87 26.68
N ILE A 205 -18.99 36.74 26.65
CA ILE A 205 -20.11 36.47 27.58
C ILE A 205 -19.60 36.20 29.01
N ILE A 206 -18.42 35.59 29.16
CA ILE A 206 -17.82 35.26 30.45
C ILE A 206 -17.15 36.48 31.10
N GLU A 207 -16.53 37.38 30.32
CA GLU A 207 -15.84 38.58 30.82
C GLU A 207 -16.76 39.82 30.92
N GLY A 208 -18.05 39.68 30.60
CA GLY A 208 -19.02 40.77 30.49
C GLY A 208 -20.10 40.83 31.58
N TYR A 209 -19.86 40.29 32.78
CA TYR A 209 -20.68 40.50 33.99
C TYR A 209 -19.81 40.67 35.23
#